data_AF-A0A8T0J1W0-F1
#
_entry.id   AF-A0A8T0J1W0-F1
#
_cell.length_a   1.000
_cell.length_b   1.000
_cell.length_c   1.000
_cell.angle_alpha   90.00
_cell.angle_beta   90.00
_cell.angle_gamma   90.00
#
_symmetry.space_group_name_H-M   'P 1'
#
loop_
_entity.id
_entity.type
_entity.pdbx_description
1 polymer ?
#
loop_
_entity_poly.entity_id
_entity_poly.type
_entity_poly.pdbx_seq_one_letter_code
_entity_poly.pdbx_strand_id
1 'polypeptide(L)'
;MGLSVGEMEVILEGRACVSGECDCLKSFVKWAHVFCSADLLATCDNPTNCSHDVCAPLLGDKDGLRCMVVNNNKYCSLSGSSNGSCTNMNLDFRQGYVRLAQTTNLKSLDTKISVCSQRALDPLMRDFASLNPSILTRHFFAPMDGTWRVLPGLAQSGDDCRSFEPRGRPWFRTATSVGKVVVVLIDLSASMNKNLPLYLGAGTILDAAKNIATQLLLTLSSGDHVNIVVFNSTSATPLSTSAILVQDHNTTEQLELDPLRLELSKQTVENQSKPSDLSGALQAALLNFDSNPQAAKVILVVTDGVFATLGNVTLPSTNLTGVKVFLYKLPQSDDNNIFLAGNTLVQQLCAVGGHFEPILKNLENPLLALHKYFSYLANLKRILTGGRPQYGYVYQDFEQIGGNIITVTKPAFSDAGDLIGVAGITIYIEVLGNLTDAVTQALRSRITASAYNASTATQVILTAANCSIVNETTYSCGGSINSDFPSNGGLCMKTDMTSTIQDIVCCGVCSVRGSHRLGSKVIAGVAVGSLLGLLVLVFIGVLGWRGYRKRKEKTAEEAERINNFPGDVKDNFGLLRR
;
A
#
# COMPACT_ATOMS: atom_id res chain seq x y z
N MET A 1 -14.38 -17.52 -33.74
CA MET A 1 -14.82 -16.26 -34.35
C MET A 1 -14.67 -15.19 -33.28
N GLY A 2 -13.71 -14.27 -33.44
CA GLY A 2 -13.46 -13.21 -32.47
C GLY A 2 -14.46 -12.08 -32.65
N LEU A 3 -15.15 -11.70 -31.59
CA LEU A 3 -15.99 -10.50 -31.57
C LEU A 3 -15.09 -9.26 -31.56
N SER A 4 -15.45 -8.25 -32.35
CA SER A 4 -14.77 -6.95 -32.33
C SER A 4 -15.07 -6.16 -31.04
N VAL A 5 -14.21 -5.20 -30.71
CA VAL A 5 -14.35 -4.34 -29.50
C VAL A 5 -15.70 -3.62 -29.47
N GLY A 6 -16.21 -3.20 -30.63
CA GLY A 6 -17.53 -2.56 -30.75
C GLY A 6 -18.70 -3.53 -30.59
N GLU A 7 -18.59 -4.77 -31.07
CA GLU A 7 -19.64 -5.78 -30.88
C GLU A 7 -19.74 -6.23 -29.42
N MET A 8 -18.66 -6.11 -28.64
CA MET A 8 -18.66 -6.47 -27.22
C MET A 8 -19.16 -5.35 -26.31
N GLU A 9 -18.84 -4.07 -26.61
CA GLU A 9 -19.58 -2.94 -26.02
C GLU A 9 -21.06 -3.14 -26.32
N VAL A 10 -21.45 -3.48 -27.55
CA VAL A 10 -22.87 -3.77 -27.89
C VAL A 10 -23.41 -5.07 -27.26
N ILE A 11 -22.61 -6.04 -26.82
CA ILE A 11 -23.13 -7.24 -26.12
C ILE A 11 -23.28 -6.97 -24.61
N LEU A 12 -22.30 -6.30 -23.99
CA LEU A 12 -22.37 -5.86 -22.59
C LEU A 12 -23.39 -4.72 -22.41
N GLU A 13 -23.56 -3.86 -23.42
CA GLU A 13 -24.54 -2.76 -23.46
C GLU A 13 -25.82 -3.10 -24.24
N GLY A 14 -25.94 -4.27 -24.87
CA GLY A 14 -27.08 -4.61 -25.74
C GLY A 14 -27.75 -5.95 -25.44
N ARG A 15 -27.12 -6.88 -24.69
CA ARG A 15 -27.80 -8.06 -24.12
C ARG A 15 -28.08 -7.97 -22.62
N ALA A 16 -27.34 -7.14 -21.89
CA ALA A 16 -27.84 -6.54 -20.64
C ALA A 16 -28.73 -5.33 -20.92
N CYS A 17 -29.41 -5.30 -22.08
CA CYS A 17 -30.23 -4.21 -22.59
C CYS A 17 -31.38 -4.74 -23.46
N VAL A 18 -31.92 -5.90 -23.12
CA VAL A 18 -33.17 -6.42 -23.68
C VAL A 18 -34.23 -6.43 -22.59
N SER A 19 -34.62 -5.21 -22.17
CA SER A 19 -35.75 -4.80 -21.30
C SER A 19 -35.28 -3.88 -20.17
N GLY A 20 -35.32 -2.56 -20.37
CA GLY A 20 -35.19 -1.57 -19.29
C GLY A 20 -33.79 -1.32 -18.67
N GLU A 21 -32.77 -2.08 -19.04
CA GLU A 21 -31.43 -2.07 -18.39
C GLU A 21 -30.42 -1.02 -18.90
N CYS A 22 -30.88 0.07 -19.54
CA CYS A 22 -30.01 1.20 -19.92
C CYS A 22 -29.58 2.08 -18.73
N ASP A 23 -30.05 1.79 -17.50
CA ASP A 23 -29.80 2.64 -16.33
C ASP A 23 -28.47 2.36 -15.64
N CYS A 24 -27.86 1.17 -15.73
CA CYS A 24 -26.59 0.89 -15.02
C CYS A 24 -25.40 1.74 -15.54
N LEU A 25 -25.20 1.86 -16.86
CA LEU A 25 -24.11 2.66 -17.45
C LEU A 25 -24.38 4.17 -17.41
N LYS A 26 -25.62 4.60 -17.70
CA LYS A 26 -26.05 6.00 -17.54
C LYS A 26 -25.93 6.46 -16.09
N SER A 27 -26.13 5.54 -15.14
CA SER A 27 -25.99 5.84 -13.73
C SER A 27 -24.58 5.70 -13.18
N PHE A 28 -23.68 5.01 -13.88
CA PHE A 28 -22.24 5.06 -13.62
C PHE A 28 -21.64 6.42 -14.02
N VAL A 29 -22.23 7.08 -15.03
CA VAL A 29 -21.96 8.50 -15.36
C VAL A 29 -22.52 9.41 -14.26
N LYS A 30 -23.72 9.12 -13.69
CA LYS A 30 -24.21 9.81 -12.48
C LYS A 30 -23.27 9.63 -11.27
N TRP A 31 -22.73 8.44 -11.03
CA TRP A 31 -21.75 8.18 -9.95
C TRP A 31 -20.59 9.18 -9.97
N ALA A 32 -20.00 9.44 -11.14
CA ALA A 32 -18.88 10.36 -11.27
C ALA A 32 -19.26 11.83 -11.10
N HIS A 33 -20.48 12.23 -11.48
CA HIS A 33 -20.99 13.58 -11.23
C HIS A 33 -21.40 13.81 -9.77
N VAL A 34 -21.83 12.76 -9.08
CA VAL A 34 -22.23 12.81 -7.66
C VAL A 34 -21.02 13.08 -6.74
N PHE A 35 -19.79 12.71 -7.13
CA PHE A 35 -18.58 13.05 -6.36
C PHE A 35 -18.24 14.56 -6.34
N CYS A 36 -18.88 15.37 -7.19
CA CYS A 36 -18.67 16.83 -7.27
C CYS A 36 -19.76 17.66 -6.55
N SER A 37 -20.72 17.07 -5.84
CA SER A 37 -21.72 17.86 -5.08
C SER A 37 -21.37 17.95 -3.60
N ALA A 38 -21.33 19.18 -3.07
CA ALA A 38 -21.05 19.49 -1.67
C ALA A 38 -22.07 18.87 -0.68
N ASP A 39 -23.24 18.45 -1.18
CA ASP A 39 -24.35 17.92 -0.39
C ASP A 39 -24.10 16.50 0.15
N LEU A 40 -23.15 15.73 -0.40
CA LEU A 40 -22.82 14.38 0.08
C LEU A 40 -22.04 14.35 1.41
N LEU A 41 -21.64 15.51 1.95
CA LEU A 41 -20.55 15.60 2.93
C LEU A 41 -21.00 15.88 4.38
N ALA A 42 -22.31 15.87 4.66
CA ALA A 42 -22.90 16.42 5.88
C ALA A 42 -23.31 15.41 6.99
N THR A 43 -22.69 14.23 7.10
CA THR A 43 -23.27 13.12 7.88
C THR A 43 -22.49 12.63 9.11
N CYS A 44 -21.48 13.34 9.61
CA CYS A 44 -20.80 12.92 10.86
C CYS A 44 -21.64 13.16 12.14
N ASP A 45 -22.64 14.04 12.09
CA ASP A 45 -23.25 14.63 13.31
C ASP A 45 -24.33 13.76 13.98
N ASN A 46 -24.67 12.60 13.43
CA ASN A 46 -25.75 11.76 13.98
C ASN A 46 -25.22 10.41 14.51
N PRO A 47 -25.23 10.16 15.83
CA PRO A 47 -24.80 8.89 16.42
C PRO A 47 -25.66 7.69 16.01
N THR A 48 -26.86 7.92 15.44
CA THR A 48 -27.69 6.86 14.84
C THR A 48 -27.27 6.49 13.41
N ASN A 49 -26.38 7.27 12.77
CA ASN A 49 -25.83 7.01 11.44
C ASN A 49 -24.38 6.55 11.55
N CYS A 50 -24.13 5.38 12.12
CA CYS A 50 -22.78 4.84 12.22
C CYS A 50 -22.32 4.16 10.91
N SER A 51 -21.02 3.93 10.72
CA SER A 51 -20.46 3.22 9.55
C SER A 51 -19.90 1.88 9.98
N HIS A 52 -20.71 0.81 10.00
CA HIS A 52 -20.28 -0.48 10.54
C HIS A 52 -18.95 -0.96 9.97
N ASP A 53 -18.01 -1.29 10.87
CA ASP A 53 -16.75 -1.91 10.49
C ASP A 53 -16.97 -3.33 9.96
N VAL A 54 -16.44 -3.63 8.78
CA VAL A 54 -16.44 -4.98 8.19
C VAL A 54 -15.80 -5.99 9.14
N CYS A 55 -14.77 -5.60 9.90
CA CYS A 55 -14.05 -6.52 10.79
C CYS A 55 -14.66 -6.66 12.18
N ALA A 56 -15.78 -6.01 12.46
CA ALA A 56 -16.46 -6.13 13.73
C ALA A 56 -17.67 -7.07 13.64
N PRO A 57 -17.82 -8.05 14.55
CA PRO A 57 -18.99 -8.90 14.57
C PRO A 57 -20.25 -8.08 14.89
N LEU A 58 -21.33 -8.32 14.15
CA LEU A 58 -22.66 -7.79 14.49
C LEU A 58 -23.14 -8.45 15.78
N LEU A 59 -23.19 -7.70 16.88
CA LEU A 59 -23.84 -8.13 18.11
C LEU A 59 -25.29 -7.62 18.08
N GLY A 60 -26.26 -8.53 18.15
CA GLY A 60 -27.62 -8.21 18.58
C GLY A 60 -28.67 -7.84 17.53
N ASP A 61 -28.31 -7.42 16.32
CA ASP A 61 -29.32 -7.09 15.29
C ASP A 61 -29.09 -7.87 13.98
N LYS A 62 -29.86 -8.95 13.80
CA LYS A 62 -29.95 -9.71 12.55
C LYS A 62 -31.17 -9.32 11.73
N ASP A 63 -32.04 -8.44 12.25
CA ASP A 63 -33.25 -8.02 11.56
C ASP A 63 -32.87 -7.13 10.38
N GLY A 64 -33.39 -7.46 9.20
CA GLY A 64 -33.08 -6.74 7.95
C GLY A 64 -31.89 -7.28 7.15
N LEU A 65 -31.16 -8.30 7.65
CA LEU A 65 -30.22 -9.05 6.82
C LEU A 65 -30.99 -9.92 5.81
N ARG A 66 -30.54 -9.91 4.56
CA ARG A 66 -31.09 -10.77 3.51
C ARG A 66 -30.14 -11.94 3.26
N CYS A 67 -30.69 -13.15 3.30
CA CYS A 67 -29.96 -14.35 2.90
C CYS A 67 -29.86 -14.40 1.37
N MET A 68 -28.65 -14.49 0.84
CA MET A 68 -28.36 -14.61 -0.58
C MET A 68 -27.63 -15.92 -0.85
N VAL A 69 -27.94 -16.55 -1.98
CA VAL A 69 -27.21 -17.72 -2.47
C VAL A 69 -25.89 -17.25 -3.12
N VAL A 70 -24.79 -17.88 -2.73
CA VAL A 70 -23.43 -17.62 -3.18
C VAL A 70 -22.70 -18.93 -3.46
N ASN A 71 -21.75 -18.94 -4.40
CA ASN A 71 -21.11 -20.19 -4.82
C ASN A 71 -20.07 -20.70 -3.82
N ASN A 72 -19.47 -19.77 -3.08
CA ASN A 72 -18.57 -20.08 -1.98
C ASN A 72 -18.75 -19.03 -0.89
N ASN A 73 -18.70 -19.48 0.37
CA ASN A 73 -18.71 -18.60 1.53
C ASN A 73 -17.64 -19.08 2.50
N LYS A 74 -16.49 -18.39 2.47
CA LYS A 74 -15.33 -18.63 3.34
C LYS A 74 -15.66 -18.49 4.84
N TYR A 75 -16.73 -17.77 5.19
CA TYR A 75 -17.08 -17.43 6.56
C TYR A 75 -18.08 -18.42 7.21
N CYS A 76 -18.49 -19.50 6.53
CA CYS A 76 -19.44 -20.47 7.10
C CYS A 76 -18.88 -21.28 8.30
N SER A 77 -17.56 -21.32 8.50
CA SER A 77 -16.88 -22.16 9.51
C SER A 77 -17.16 -21.78 10.97
N LEU A 78 -17.92 -20.73 11.24
CA LEU A 78 -18.22 -20.26 12.61
C LEU A 78 -19.35 -21.03 13.32
N SER A 79 -20.01 -22.00 12.67
CA SER A 79 -21.21 -22.65 13.22
C SER A 79 -21.12 -24.18 13.26
N GLY A 80 -20.01 -24.73 13.76
CA GLY A 80 -19.91 -26.15 14.15
C GLY A 80 -20.13 -27.18 13.05
N SER A 81 -20.25 -26.76 11.79
CA SER A 81 -20.35 -27.64 10.62
C SER A 81 -18.95 -28.01 10.15
N SER A 82 -18.59 -29.27 10.31
CA SER A 82 -17.29 -29.83 9.93
C SER A 82 -17.17 -30.16 8.44
N ASN A 83 -18.14 -29.81 7.59
CA ASN A 83 -18.07 -30.06 6.16
C ASN A 83 -18.33 -28.77 5.36
N GLY A 84 -17.32 -28.38 4.58
CA GLY A 84 -17.27 -27.16 3.78
C GLY A 84 -18.34 -27.10 2.69
N SER A 85 -18.54 -25.88 2.19
CA SER A 85 -19.56 -25.41 1.24
C SER A 85 -20.93 -25.12 1.86
N CYS A 86 -21.04 -24.01 2.59
CA CYS A 86 -22.34 -23.36 2.72
C CYS A 86 -22.46 -22.30 1.62
N THR A 87 -23.56 -22.36 0.88
CA THR A 87 -23.83 -21.53 -0.31
C THR A 87 -24.77 -20.38 0.02
N ASN A 88 -24.90 -20.04 1.30
CA ASN A 88 -25.78 -18.98 1.76
C ASN A 88 -24.99 -17.98 2.59
N MET A 89 -25.29 -16.69 2.41
CA MET A 89 -24.66 -15.61 3.14
C MET A 89 -25.70 -14.55 3.52
N ASN A 90 -25.64 -14.08 4.76
CA ASN A 90 -26.46 -12.96 5.22
C ASN A 90 -25.76 -11.65 4.89
N LEU A 91 -26.46 -10.78 4.17
CA LEU A 91 -25.96 -9.51 3.67
C LEU A 91 -26.89 -8.36 4.08
N ASP A 92 -26.30 -7.23 4.47
CA ASP A 92 -27.05 -6.01 4.81
C ASP A 92 -27.20 -5.13 3.56
N PHE A 93 -28.42 -5.02 3.04
CA PHE A 93 -28.73 -4.17 1.89
C PHE A 93 -29.19 -2.77 2.30
N ARG A 94 -29.31 -2.49 3.61
CA ARG A 94 -29.76 -1.18 4.12
C ARG A 94 -28.61 -0.17 4.18
N GLN A 95 -27.36 -0.62 4.35
CA GLN A 95 -26.21 0.26 4.49
C GLN A 95 -24.90 -0.42 4.08
N GLY A 96 -23.96 0.37 3.58
CA GLY A 96 -22.63 -0.06 3.22
C GLY A 96 -21.70 -0.11 4.42
N TYR A 97 -20.91 -1.17 4.50
CA TYR A 97 -19.95 -1.38 5.58
C TYR A 97 -18.59 -0.82 5.18
N VAL A 98 -17.80 -0.43 6.17
CA VAL A 98 -16.49 0.20 5.97
C VAL A 98 -15.40 -0.72 6.47
N ARG A 99 -14.37 -0.93 5.68
CA ARG A 99 -13.14 -1.57 6.11
C ARG A 99 -12.05 -0.52 6.27
N LEU A 100 -11.39 -0.54 7.42
CA LEU A 100 -10.20 0.27 7.68
C LEU A 100 -8.95 -0.49 7.23
N ALA A 101 -7.95 0.24 6.71
CA ALA A 101 -6.64 -0.30 6.39
C ALA A 101 -5.91 -0.84 7.64
N GLN A 102 -4.99 -1.79 7.47
CA GLN A 102 -4.33 -2.50 8.57
C GLN A 102 -3.69 -1.58 9.62
N THR A 103 -3.02 -0.52 9.14
CA THR A 103 -2.24 0.41 9.94
C THR A 103 -3.02 1.68 10.27
N THR A 104 -4.35 1.66 10.10
CA THR A 104 -5.18 2.82 10.38
C THR A 104 -5.05 3.24 11.83
N ASN A 105 -4.53 4.44 12.04
CA ASN A 105 -4.55 5.07 13.34
C ASN A 105 -5.98 5.45 13.69
N LEU A 106 -6.53 4.84 14.74
CA LEU A 106 -7.92 5.07 15.18
C LEU A 106 -8.17 6.49 15.69
N LYS A 107 -7.12 7.30 15.85
CA LYS A 107 -7.18 8.73 16.16
C LYS A 107 -7.00 9.63 14.92
N SER A 108 -6.82 9.05 13.74
CA SER A 108 -6.62 9.79 12.49
C SER A 108 -7.85 10.61 12.13
N LEU A 109 -7.70 11.94 12.15
CA LEU A 109 -8.76 12.84 11.71
C LEU A 109 -9.06 12.64 10.21
N ASP A 110 -8.02 12.47 9.38
CA ASP A 110 -8.16 12.26 7.93
C ASP A 110 -9.01 11.03 7.62
N THR A 111 -8.75 9.91 8.32
CA THR A 111 -9.52 8.68 8.15
C THR A 111 -10.94 8.81 8.67
N LYS A 112 -11.14 9.47 9.83
CA LYS A 112 -12.48 9.77 10.35
C LYS A 112 -13.33 10.50 9.31
N ILE A 113 -12.77 11.55 8.74
CA ILE A 113 -13.40 12.37 7.71
C ILE A 113 -13.73 11.54 6.47
N SER A 114 -12.77 10.73 6.00
CA SER A 114 -12.94 9.83 4.87
C SER A 114 -14.09 8.83 5.09
N VAL A 115 -14.19 8.21 6.26
CA VAL A 115 -15.26 7.24 6.58
C VAL A 115 -16.64 7.92 6.61
N CYS A 116 -16.75 9.10 7.22
CA CYS A 116 -18.01 9.82 7.30
C CYS A 116 -18.52 10.26 5.93
N SER A 117 -17.66 10.83 5.11
CA SER A 117 -18.03 11.42 3.81
C SER A 117 -18.48 10.36 2.79
N GLN A 118 -18.00 9.13 2.93
CA GLN A 118 -18.48 8.01 2.12
C GLN A 118 -19.93 7.62 2.43
N ARG A 119 -20.54 8.07 3.54
CA ARG A 119 -21.90 7.69 3.97
C ARG A 119 -22.97 8.00 2.94
N ALA A 120 -22.87 9.15 2.30
CA ALA A 120 -23.86 9.58 1.33
C ALA A 120 -23.83 8.78 0.01
N LEU A 121 -22.87 7.86 -0.15
CA LEU A 121 -22.88 6.87 -1.23
C LEU A 121 -23.90 5.75 -1.02
N ASP A 122 -24.39 5.53 0.21
CA ASP A 122 -25.28 4.40 0.50
C ASP A 122 -26.60 4.44 -0.25
N PRO A 123 -27.37 5.55 -0.25
CA PRO A 123 -28.61 5.62 -1.02
C PRO A 123 -28.38 5.28 -2.49
N LEU A 124 -27.31 5.85 -3.05
CA LEU A 124 -26.92 5.61 -4.44
C LEU A 124 -26.59 4.13 -4.70
N MET A 125 -25.77 3.51 -3.84
CA MET A 125 -25.43 2.09 -3.93
C MET A 125 -26.66 1.19 -3.79
N ARG A 126 -27.61 1.56 -2.90
CA ARG A 126 -28.86 0.80 -2.69
C ARG A 126 -29.78 0.86 -3.89
N ASP A 127 -29.92 2.03 -4.49
CA ASP A 127 -30.73 2.20 -5.70
C ASP A 127 -30.24 1.26 -6.80
N PHE A 128 -28.91 1.12 -6.98
CA PHE A 128 -28.35 0.14 -7.91
C PHE A 128 -28.57 -1.31 -7.51
N ALA A 129 -28.33 -1.64 -6.25
CA ALA A 129 -28.56 -3.00 -5.76
C ALA A 129 -30.05 -3.42 -5.92
N SER A 130 -30.97 -2.44 -5.92
CA SER A 130 -32.39 -2.69 -6.13
C SER A 130 -32.79 -2.93 -7.59
N LEU A 131 -31.96 -2.55 -8.57
CA LEU A 131 -32.27 -2.75 -10.00
C LEU A 131 -32.36 -4.24 -10.36
N ASN A 132 -31.51 -5.07 -9.75
CA ASN A 132 -31.46 -6.51 -9.99
C ASN A 132 -31.30 -7.28 -8.67
N PRO A 133 -32.36 -7.39 -7.86
CA PRO A 133 -32.27 -7.91 -6.48
C PRO A 133 -32.00 -9.42 -6.39
N SER A 134 -32.06 -10.13 -7.51
CA SER A 134 -31.77 -11.56 -7.64
C SER A 134 -30.32 -11.87 -7.97
N ILE A 135 -29.53 -10.87 -8.38
CA ILE A 135 -28.13 -11.01 -8.71
C ILE A 135 -27.31 -10.31 -7.63
N LEU A 136 -26.34 -11.02 -7.05
CA LEU A 136 -25.41 -10.38 -6.13
C LEU A 136 -24.43 -9.52 -6.91
N THR A 137 -24.53 -8.20 -6.78
CA THR A 137 -23.49 -7.24 -7.18
C THR A 137 -22.95 -6.55 -5.94
N ARG A 138 -21.66 -6.18 -5.97
CA ARG A 138 -21.06 -5.37 -4.90
C ARG A 138 -20.65 -4.02 -5.44
N HIS A 139 -21.19 -2.97 -4.83
CA HIS A 139 -20.93 -1.58 -5.18
C HIS A 139 -20.03 -1.00 -4.09
N PHE A 140 -18.95 -0.34 -4.48
CA PHE A 140 -18.00 0.13 -3.50
C PHE A 140 -17.25 1.38 -3.93
N PHE A 141 -16.66 2.04 -2.93
CA PHE A 141 -15.72 3.13 -3.12
C PHE A 141 -14.53 2.94 -2.19
N ALA A 142 -13.34 3.20 -2.72
CA ALA A 142 -12.09 3.16 -1.98
C ALA A 142 -11.29 4.45 -2.18
N PRO A 143 -11.26 5.33 -1.17
CA PRO A 143 -10.37 6.49 -1.17
C PRO A 143 -8.89 6.13 -1.06
N MET A 144 -8.05 7.13 -1.34
CA MET A 144 -6.59 7.03 -1.26
C MET A 144 -6.04 6.74 0.13
N ASP A 145 -6.83 6.95 1.20
CA ASP A 145 -6.42 6.62 2.57
C ASP A 145 -6.51 5.13 2.88
N GLY A 146 -6.99 4.31 1.94
CA GLY A 146 -7.07 2.86 2.10
C GLY A 146 -8.31 2.38 2.84
N THR A 147 -9.20 3.27 3.28
CA THR A 147 -10.54 2.85 3.71
C THR A 147 -11.33 2.35 2.50
N TRP A 148 -12.30 1.48 2.75
CA TRP A 148 -13.09 0.87 1.68
C TRP A 148 -14.53 0.67 2.14
N ARG A 149 -15.48 1.34 1.46
CA ARG A 149 -16.90 1.20 1.73
C ARG A 149 -17.57 0.34 0.68
N VAL A 150 -18.35 -0.65 1.11
CA VAL A 150 -18.98 -1.63 0.22
C VAL A 150 -20.42 -1.95 0.62
N LEU A 151 -21.30 -2.00 -0.38
CA LEU A 151 -22.68 -2.47 -0.29
C LEU A 151 -22.89 -3.68 -1.23
N PRO A 152 -23.63 -4.73 -0.84
CA PRO A 152 -24.19 -4.92 0.49
C PRO A 152 -23.12 -5.13 1.57
N GLY A 153 -23.46 -4.70 2.78
CA GLY A 153 -22.64 -4.83 3.97
C GLY A 153 -22.48 -6.29 4.38
N LEU A 154 -21.26 -6.67 4.74
CA LEU A 154 -20.92 -8.00 5.22
C LEU A 154 -19.98 -7.87 6.41
N ALA A 155 -20.41 -8.36 7.57
CA ALA A 155 -19.50 -8.54 8.70
C ALA A 155 -18.60 -9.76 8.47
N GLN A 156 -17.32 -9.60 8.76
CA GLN A 156 -16.29 -10.60 8.57
C GLN A 156 -15.63 -10.93 9.88
N SER A 157 -15.40 -12.23 10.05
CA SER A 157 -14.62 -12.81 11.14
C SER A 157 -13.36 -13.42 10.54
N GLY A 158 -12.19 -13.06 11.05
CA GLY A 158 -10.93 -13.65 10.62
C GLY A 158 -9.74 -12.76 10.93
N ASP A 159 -8.58 -13.39 11.12
CA ASP A 159 -7.31 -12.70 11.41
C ASP A 159 -6.83 -11.88 10.19
N ASP A 160 -7.33 -12.18 8.99
CA ASP A 160 -6.98 -11.53 7.73
C ASP A 160 -7.90 -10.36 7.35
N CYS A 161 -8.96 -10.05 8.11
CA CYS A 161 -9.89 -8.99 7.73
C CYS A 161 -9.20 -7.62 7.52
N ARG A 162 -8.19 -7.33 8.35
CA ARG A 162 -7.38 -6.11 8.31
C ARG A 162 -6.23 -6.13 7.32
N SER A 163 -5.86 -7.27 6.72
CA SER A 163 -4.77 -7.34 5.72
C SER A 163 -5.17 -6.79 4.34
N PHE A 164 -6.41 -6.32 4.21
CA PHE A 164 -6.92 -5.81 2.96
C PHE A 164 -6.43 -4.39 2.67
N GLU A 165 -5.66 -4.26 1.58
CA GLU A 165 -5.21 -2.99 1.03
C GLU A 165 -5.86 -2.75 -0.33
N PRO A 166 -6.82 -1.80 -0.48
CA PRO A 166 -7.50 -1.55 -1.75
C PRO A 166 -6.55 -1.09 -2.86
N ARG A 167 -5.50 -0.33 -2.56
CA ARG A 167 -4.59 0.26 -3.57
C ARG A 167 -3.73 -0.78 -4.28
N GLY A 168 -3.53 -1.95 -3.67
CA GLY A 168 -2.89 -3.10 -4.30
C GLY A 168 -3.84 -3.99 -5.11
N ARG A 169 -5.15 -3.72 -5.11
CA ARG A 169 -6.13 -4.61 -5.75
C ARG A 169 -6.17 -4.44 -7.27
N PRO A 170 -6.44 -5.54 -8.01
CA PRO A 170 -6.58 -5.52 -9.46
C PRO A 170 -7.48 -4.39 -9.98
N TRP A 171 -8.63 -4.20 -9.35
CA TRP A 171 -9.62 -3.21 -9.75
C TRP A 171 -9.16 -1.76 -9.52
N PHE A 172 -8.42 -1.50 -8.44
CA PHE A 172 -7.86 -0.17 -8.15
C PHE A 172 -6.76 0.17 -9.16
N ARG A 173 -5.85 -0.78 -9.39
CA ARG A 173 -4.78 -0.65 -10.40
C ARG A 173 -5.35 -0.48 -11.81
N THR A 174 -6.42 -1.20 -12.16
CA THR A 174 -7.11 -1.04 -13.46
C THR A 174 -7.62 0.40 -13.67
N ALA A 175 -8.11 1.05 -12.62
CA ALA A 175 -8.63 2.41 -12.69
C ALA A 175 -7.53 3.49 -12.71
N THR A 176 -6.38 3.23 -12.10
CA THR A 176 -5.40 4.26 -11.71
C THR A 176 -4.03 4.08 -12.31
N SER A 177 -3.74 2.92 -12.92
CA SER A 177 -2.40 2.59 -13.41
C SER A 177 -2.32 2.52 -14.93
N VAL A 178 -1.12 2.81 -15.42
CA VAL A 178 -0.68 2.64 -16.80
C VAL A 178 0.61 1.81 -16.80
N GLY A 179 1.00 1.26 -17.95
CA GLY A 179 2.26 0.54 -18.07
C GLY A 179 3.41 1.48 -17.77
N LYS A 180 4.27 1.13 -16.83
CA LYS A 180 5.32 2.03 -16.32
C LYS A 180 6.60 1.31 -15.94
N VAL A 181 7.69 2.06 -15.98
CA VAL A 181 8.97 1.71 -15.36
C VAL A 181 9.17 2.65 -14.18
N VAL A 182 9.32 2.08 -12.98
CA VAL A 182 9.48 2.82 -11.72
C VAL A 182 10.88 2.60 -11.17
N VAL A 183 11.59 3.69 -10.89
CA VAL A 183 12.87 3.63 -10.18
C VAL A 183 12.72 4.38 -8.85
N VAL A 184 12.93 3.67 -7.74
CA VAL A 184 12.89 4.28 -6.41
C VAL A 184 14.32 4.61 -5.99
N LEU A 185 14.62 5.87 -5.71
CA LEU A 185 15.88 6.32 -5.14
C LEU A 185 15.76 6.43 -3.62
N ILE A 186 16.59 5.70 -2.89
CA ILE A 186 16.62 5.71 -1.43
C ILE A 186 17.96 6.25 -0.95
N ASP A 187 17.90 7.32 -0.18
CA ASP A 187 19.06 7.95 0.43
C ASP A 187 19.61 7.08 1.57
N LEU A 188 20.92 6.87 1.58
CA LEU A 188 21.66 6.14 2.61
C LEU A 188 22.69 7.05 3.33
N SER A 189 22.59 8.37 3.23
CA SER A 189 23.43 9.27 4.03
C SER A 189 23.28 9.01 5.53
N ALA A 190 24.32 9.38 6.30
CA ALA A 190 24.31 9.19 7.75
C ALA A 190 23.12 9.86 8.45
N SER A 191 22.57 10.95 7.88
CA SER A 191 21.43 11.67 8.45
C SER A 191 20.11 10.89 8.36
N MET A 192 20.01 9.91 7.46
CA MET A 192 18.88 8.98 7.39
C MET A 192 18.77 8.05 8.61
N ASN A 193 19.81 7.96 9.45
CA ASN A 193 19.79 7.21 10.71
C ASN A 193 19.16 7.99 11.87
N LYS A 194 18.81 9.27 11.65
CA LYS A 194 18.09 10.05 12.65
C LYS A 194 16.69 9.49 12.85
N ASN A 195 16.18 9.68 14.07
CA ASN A 195 14.82 9.29 14.41
C ASN A 195 13.80 10.18 13.71
N LEU A 196 12.68 9.59 13.32
CA LEU A 196 11.50 10.34 12.94
C LEU A 196 10.99 11.17 14.13
N PRO A 197 10.36 12.32 13.87
CA PRO A 197 9.52 12.99 14.86
C PRO A 197 8.45 12.03 15.42
N LEU A 198 8.21 12.08 16.73
CA LEU A 198 7.26 11.17 17.40
C LEU A 198 5.82 11.23 16.85
N TYR A 199 5.41 12.38 16.31
CA TYR A 199 4.09 12.55 15.71
C TYR A 199 3.95 11.89 14.34
N LEU A 200 5.06 11.50 13.70
CA LEU A 200 5.09 10.83 12.40
C LEU A 200 5.16 9.32 12.50
N GLY A 201 5.83 8.81 13.54
CA GLY A 201 6.00 7.38 13.74
C GLY A 201 7.20 7.07 14.62
N ALA A 202 7.54 5.78 14.67
CA ALA A 202 8.72 5.28 15.35
C ALA A 202 9.74 4.75 14.34
N GLY A 203 11.00 4.69 14.75
CA GLY A 203 12.11 4.23 13.92
C GLY A 203 12.90 5.37 13.28
N THR A 204 13.85 4.99 12.43
CA THR A 204 14.70 5.93 11.69
C THR A 204 14.02 6.41 10.41
N ILE A 205 14.54 7.48 9.82
CA ILE A 205 14.10 7.96 8.50
C ILE A 205 14.34 6.90 7.43
N LEU A 206 15.46 6.17 7.50
CA LEU A 206 15.73 5.03 6.62
C LEU A 206 14.67 3.93 6.74
N ASP A 207 14.22 3.60 7.96
CA ASP A 207 13.16 2.61 8.17
C ASP A 207 11.86 3.03 7.47
N ALA A 208 11.51 4.32 7.57
CA ALA A 208 10.36 4.88 6.90
C ALA A 208 10.49 4.85 5.37
N ALA A 209 11.67 5.21 4.84
CA ALA A 209 11.94 5.17 3.41
C ALA A 209 11.84 3.74 2.84
N LYS A 210 12.41 2.75 3.55
CA LYS A 210 12.28 1.33 3.21
C LYS A 210 10.83 0.87 3.24
N ASN A 211 10.05 1.30 4.24
CA ASN A 211 8.63 0.95 4.34
C ASN A 211 7.82 1.56 3.18
N ILE A 212 8.05 2.83 2.83
CA ILE A 212 7.43 3.48 1.65
C ILE A 212 7.71 2.68 0.39
N ALA A 213 8.98 2.34 0.13
CA ALA A 213 9.36 1.57 -1.05
C ALA A 213 8.72 0.17 -1.03
N THR A 214 8.72 -0.52 0.10
CA THR A 214 8.13 -1.86 0.25
C THR A 214 6.63 -1.85 -0.02
N GLN A 215 5.89 -0.87 0.51
CA GLN A 215 4.46 -0.73 0.28
C GLN A 215 4.16 -0.36 -1.17
N LEU A 216 4.95 0.51 -1.79
CA LEU A 216 4.79 0.88 -3.20
C LEU A 216 4.84 -0.35 -4.12
N LEU A 217 5.73 -1.32 -3.86
CA LEU A 217 5.86 -2.54 -4.67
C LEU A 217 4.53 -3.30 -4.78
N LEU A 218 3.72 -3.34 -3.71
CA LEU A 218 2.41 -4.00 -3.69
C LEU A 218 1.39 -3.38 -4.68
N THR A 219 1.65 -2.16 -5.16
CA THR A 219 0.74 -1.41 -6.04
C THR A 219 1.10 -1.55 -7.52
N LEU A 220 2.22 -2.19 -7.83
CA LEU A 220 2.63 -2.45 -9.21
C LEU A 220 1.73 -3.52 -9.85
N SER A 221 1.46 -3.36 -11.14
CA SER A 221 0.64 -4.22 -11.97
C SER A 221 1.52 -5.12 -12.85
N SER A 222 0.94 -6.19 -13.38
CA SER A 222 1.60 -7.00 -14.40
C SER A 222 2.04 -6.13 -15.59
N GLY A 223 3.25 -6.35 -16.08
CA GLY A 223 3.86 -5.57 -17.17
C GLY A 223 4.66 -4.35 -16.70
N ASP A 224 4.51 -3.93 -15.44
CA ASP A 224 5.35 -2.88 -14.87
C ASP A 224 6.78 -3.37 -14.69
N HIS A 225 7.75 -2.46 -14.77
CA HIS A 225 9.13 -2.72 -14.40
C HIS A 225 9.50 -1.89 -13.18
N VAL A 226 10.30 -2.45 -12.28
CA VAL A 226 10.76 -1.73 -11.10
C VAL A 226 12.21 -2.01 -10.75
N ASN A 227 12.92 -0.98 -10.30
CA ASN A 227 14.18 -1.15 -9.58
C ASN A 227 14.24 -0.18 -8.39
N ILE A 228 15.11 -0.49 -7.44
CA ILE A 228 15.48 0.41 -6.35
C ILE A 228 16.95 0.72 -6.52
N VAL A 229 17.30 2.00 -6.50
CA VAL A 229 18.69 2.47 -6.47
C VAL A 229 18.90 3.10 -5.10
N VAL A 230 19.91 2.63 -4.40
CA VAL A 230 20.34 3.25 -3.15
C VAL A 230 21.50 4.19 -3.45
N PHE A 231 21.56 5.33 -2.76
CA PHE A 231 22.61 6.30 -3.03
C PHE A 231 23.09 7.00 -1.77
N ASN A 232 24.32 7.51 -1.81
CA ASN A 232 24.96 8.24 -0.74
C ASN A 232 25.86 9.35 -1.31
N SER A 233 26.87 9.75 -0.56
CA SER A 233 27.80 10.82 -0.96
C SER A 233 28.76 10.47 -2.11
N THR A 234 28.95 9.18 -2.42
CA THR A 234 29.97 8.71 -3.37
C THR A 234 29.48 7.70 -4.39
N SER A 235 28.30 7.11 -4.19
CA SER A 235 27.80 6.02 -5.01
C SER A 235 26.29 6.05 -5.15
N ALA A 236 25.81 5.57 -6.28
CA ALA A 236 24.41 5.25 -6.54
C ALA A 236 24.36 3.86 -7.19
N THR A 237 23.81 2.89 -6.49
CA THR A 237 23.86 1.48 -6.90
C THR A 237 22.45 0.89 -7.00
N PRO A 238 22.10 0.27 -8.15
CA PRO A 238 20.84 -0.45 -8.25
C PRO A 238 20.90 -1.74 -7.43
N LEU A 239 19.82 -2.07 -6.74
CA LEU A 239 19.69 -3.30 -5.94
C LEU A 239 19.46 -4.54 -6.81
N SER A 240 19.03 -4.35 -8.04
CA SER A 240 18.98 -5.39 -9.09
C SER A 240 19.79 -4.93 -10.30
N THR A 241 20.44 -5.86 -11.01
CA THR A 241 21.23 -5.57 -12.22
C THR A 241 20.40 -4.95 -13.34
N SER A 242 19.09 -5.25 -13.37
CA SER A 242 18.12 -4.67 -14.28
C SER A 242 16.78 -4.48 -13.58
N ALA A 243 15.95 -3.58 -14.10
CA ALA A 243 14.58 -3.43 -13.63
C ALA A 243 13.80 -4.76 -13.77
N ILE A 244 13.17 -5.18 -12.68
CA ILE A 244 12.43 -6.44 -12.59
C ILE A 244 11.04 -6.24 -13.20
N LEU A 245 10.68 -7.09 -14.15
CA LEU A 245 9.33 -7.17 -14.70
C LEU A 245 8.38 -7.82 -13.68
N VAL A 246 7.32 -7.11 -13.33
CA VAL A 246 6.21 -7.62 -12.51
C VAL A 246 5.36 -8.55 -13.36
N GLN A 247 5.16 -9.78 -12.86
CA GLN A 247 4.45 -10.82 -13.59
C GLN A 247 2.96 -10.85 -13.25
N ASP A 248 2.17 -11.48 -14.13
CA ASP A 248 0.77 -11.73 -13.86
C ASP A 248 0.63 -12.94 -12.95
N HIS A 249 0.18 -12.71 -11.71
CA HIS A 249 -0.14 -13.78 -10.78
C HIS A 249 -1.65 -13.81 -10.52
N ASN A 250 -2.20 -15.02 -10.49
CA ASN A 250 -3.53 -15.27 -9.94
C ASN A 250 -3.56 -15.14 -8.40
N THR A 251 -2.40 -14.87 -7.78
CA THR A 251 -2.22 -14.67 -6.34
C THR A 251 -1.84 -13.21 -6.05
N THR A 252 -2.01 -12.78 -4.80
CA THR A 252 -1.54 -11.48 -4.32
C THR A 252 -0.03 -11.41 -4.07
N GLU A 253 0.69 -12.51 -4.28
CA GLU A 253 2.11 -12.62 -3.95
C GLU A 253 2.96 -12.30 -5.18
N GLN A 254 3.67 -11.16 -5.14
CA GLN A 254 4.67 -10.78 -6.15
C GLN A 254 6.03 -11.34 -5.76
N LEU A 255 6.16 -12.67 -5.82
CA LEU A 255 7.36 -13.40 -5.38
C LEU A 255 8.63 -12.97 -6.13
N GLU A 256 8.48 -12.51 -7.38
CA GLU A 256 9.57 -11.98 -8.19
C GLU A 256 10.20 -10.71 -7.61
N LEU A 257 9.47 -9.99 -6.75
CA LEU A 257 9.96 -8.79 -6.08
C LEU A 257 10.57 -9.09 -4.69
N ASP A 258 10.49 -10.33 -4.20
CA ASP A 258 11.05 -10.71 -2.90
C ASP A 258 12.57 -10.56 -2.81
N PRO A 259 13.37 -10.88 -3.84
CA PRO A 259 14.80 -10.58 -3.84
C PRO A 259 15.07 -9.08 -3.65
N LEU A 260 14.29 -8.22 -4.30
CA LEU A 260 14.42 -6.77 -4.19
C LEU A 260 14.04 -6.27 -2.79
N ARG A 261 12.97 -6.81 -2.19
CA ARG A 261 12.58 -6.54 -0.79
C ARG A 261 13.66 -6.98 0.19
N LEU A 262 14.25 -8.16 -0.05
CA LEU A 262 15.30 -8.71 0.78
C LEU A 262 16.57 -7.84 0.73
N GLU A 263 17.03 -7.48 -0.47
CA GLU A 263 18.19 -6.59 -0.63
C GLU A 263 17.94 -5.22 -0.01
N LEU A 264 16.74 -4.66 -0.16
CA LEU A 264 16.35 -3.41 0.49
C LEU A 264 16.42 -3.50 2.02
N SER A 265 15.95 -4.61 2.60
CA SER A 265 15.94 -4.76 4.06
C SER A 265 17.34 -4.75 4.67
N LYS A 266 18.34 -5.27 3.95
CA LYS A 266 19.76 -5.32 4.35
C LYS A 266 20.47 -3.97 4.35
N GLN A 267 19.92 -2.96 3.66
CA GLN A 267 20.60 -1.68 3.49
C GLN A 267 20.78 -0.96 4.83
N THR A 268 21.90 -0.30 5.03
CA THR A 268 22.17 0.51 6.21
C THR A 268 22.71 1.85 5.78
N VAL A 269 22.65 2.85 6.65
CA VAL A 269 23.27 4.14 6.37
C VAL A 269 24.78 4.04 6.20
N GLU A 270 25.35 4.99 5.47
CA GLU A 270 26.78 5.23 5.42
C GLU A 270 27.29 5.74 6.78
N ASN A 271 28.49 5.31 7.18
CA ASN A 271 29.13 5.79 8.41
C ASN A 271 29.66 7.23 8.31
N GLN A 272 29.72 7.81 7.11
CA GLN A 272 30.28 9.14 6.86
C GLN A 272 29.18 10.21 6.90
N SER A 273 29.39 11.28 7.67
CA SER A 273 28.50 12.45 7.73
C SER A 273 28.62 13.37 6.51
N LYS A 274 28.72 12.79 5.31
CA LYS A 274 28.75 13.53 4.06
C LYS A 274 27.34 13.63 3.47
N PRO A 275 26.97 14.78 2.89
CA PRO A 275 25.69 14.90 2.19
C PRO A 275 25.62 14.01 0.95
N SER A 276 24.41 13.61 0.55
CA SER A 276 24.19 12.71 -0.59
C SER A 276 24.31 13.41 -1.95
N ASP A 277 24.72 12.64 -2.98
CA ASP A 277 24.80 13.08 -4.38
C ASP A 277 23.52 12.70 -5.16
N LEU A 278 22.53 13.60 -5.15
CA LEU A 278 21.28 13.41 -5.87
C LEU A 278 21.47 13.42 -7.40
N SER A 279 22.41 14.21 -7.93
CA SER A 279 22.64 14.28 -9.39
C SER A 279 23.20 12.96 -9.91
N GLY A 280 24.18 12.37 -9.23
CA GLY A 280 24.68 11.03 -9.53
C GLY A 280 23.59 9.95 -9.41
N ALA A 281 22.75 10.04 -8.38
CA ALA A 281 21.63 9.12 -8.19
C ALA A 281 20.60 9.18 -9.33
N LEU A 282 20.25 10.38 -9.80
CA LEU A 282 19.36 10.55 -10.95
C LEU A 282 19.97 10.02 -12.25
N GLN A 283 21.28 10.19 -12.46
CA GLN A 283 21.96 9.61 -13.61
C GLN A 283 21.93 8.08 -13.57
N ALA A 284 22.20 7.47 -12.42
CA ALA A 284 22.08 6.03 -12.25
C ALA A 284 20.63 5.53 -12.45
N ALA A 285 19.64 6.31 -12.02
CA ALA A 285 18.23 6.00 -12.25
C ALA A 285 17.88 5.92 -13.74
N LEU A 286 18.37 6.87 -14.53
CA LEU A 286 18.06 6.97 -15.96
C LEU A 286 18.51 5.74 -16.76
N LEU A 287 19.60 5.08 -16.34
CA LEU A 287 20.10 3.84 -16.95
C LEU A 287 19.14 2.65 -16.77
N ASN A 288 18.11 2.76 -15.94
CA ASN A 288 17.13 1.70 -15.70
C ASN A 288 15.90 1.80 -16.64
N PHE A 289 15.81 2.82 -17.50
CA PHE A 289 14.65 3.06 -18.36
C PHE A 289 14.76 2.51 -19.79
N ASP A 290 15.83 1.78 -20.11
CA ASP A 290 16.12 1.30 -21.47
C ASP A 290 15.21 0.15 -21.94
N SER A 291 14.33 -0.36 -21.06
CA SER A 291 13.60 -1.61 -21.27
C SER A 291 12.22 -1.49 -21.93
N ASN A 292 11.59 -0.29 -22.01
CA ASN A 292 10.28 -0.16 -22.65
C ASN A 292 9.92 1.29 -23.07
N PRO A 293 9.91 1.65 -24.37
CA PRO A 293 9.55 2.99 -24.82
C PRO A 293 8.05 3.31 -24.73
N GLN A 294 7.19 2.29 -24.58
CA GLN A 294 5.73 2.41 -24.48
C GLN A 294 5.26 2.40 -23.01
N ALA A 295 6.14 2.77 -22.08
CA ALA A 295 5.87 2.81 -20.64
C ALA A 295 6.13 4.21 -20.08
N ALA A 296 5.31 4.63 -19.13
CA ALA A 296 5.57 5.84 -18.36
C ALA A 296 6.84 5.66 -17.52
N LYS A 297 7.76 6.63 -17.56
CA LYS A 297 9.01 6.58 -16.80
C LYS A 297 8.88 7.42 -15.54
N VAL A 298 9.03 6.81 -14.38
CA VAL A 298 8.83 7.48 -13.09
C VAL A 298 10.01 7.25 -12.15
N ILE A 299 10.53 8.32 -11.58
CA ILE A 299 11.52 8.28 -10.49
C ILE A 299 10.83 8.75 -9.20
N LEU A 300 10.93 7.98 -8.12
CA LEU A 300 10.51 8.40 -6.77
C LEU A 300 11.75 8.50 -5.89
N VAL A 301 12.06 9.69 -5.40
CA VAL A 301 13.18 9.94 -4.49
C VAL A 301 12.65 10.04 -3.07
N VAL A 302 13.20 9.26 -2.15
CA VAL A 302 12.87 9.32 -0.72
C VAL A 302 14.13 9.62 0.07
N THR A 303 14.14 10.78 0.74
CA THR A 303 15.33 11.38 1.37
C THR A 303 14.92 12.22 2.59
N ASP A 304 15.86 12.63 3.41
CA ASP A 304 15.68 13.69 4.40
C ASP A 304 16.04 15.09 3.89
N GLY A 305 16.60 15.18 2.68
CA GLY A 305 16.97 16.42 2.01
C GLY A 305 18.39 16.93 2.32
N VAL A 306 19.25 16.14 2.95
CA VAL A 306 20.65 16.54 3.22
C VAL A 306 21.55 16.20 2.03
N PHE A 307 21.58 17.10 1.05
CA PHE A 307 22.38 16.97 -0.18
C PHE A 307 23.64 17.82 -0.18
N ALA A 308 24.63 17.42 -1.00
CA ALA A 308 25.85 18.19 -1.18
C ALA A 308 25.49 19.61 -1.65
N THR A 309 26.25 20.62 -1.18
CA THR A 309 25.93 22.06 -1.25
C THR A 309 24.96 22.43 -2.37
N LEU A 310 23.73 22.74 -1.96
CA LEU A 310 22.50 22.85 -2.78
C LEU A 310 22.59 23.83 -3.97
N GLY A 311 23.61 24.69 -4.03
CA GLY A 311 23.90 25.57 -5.17
C GLY A 311 24.47 24.86 -6.41
N ASN A 312 24.95 23.62 -6.28
CA ASN A 312 25.57 22.84 -7.37
C ASN A 312 24.80 21.57 -7.75
N VAL A 313 23.69 21.23 -7.09
CA VAL A 313 22.82 20.14 -7.58
C VAL A 313 22.23 20.61 -8.90
N THR A 314 22.81 20.11 -9.98
CA THR A 314 22.37 20.41 -11.33
C THR A 314 21.58 19.20 -11.78
N LEU A 315 20.25 19.34 -11.86
CA LEU A 315 19.44 18.26 -12.42
C LEU A 315 19.89 18.01 -13.87
N PRO A 316 20.02 16.75 -14.31
CA PRO A 316 20.33 16.41 -15.70
C PRO A 316 19.10 16.66 -16.59
N SER A 317 18.71 17.93 -16.72
CA SER A 317 17.41 18.36 -17.26
C SER A 317 17.14 17.89 -18.68
N THR A 318 18.18 17.83 -19.53
CA THR A 318 18.08 17.29 -20.89
C THR A 318 17.67 15.81 -20.91
N ASN A 319 18.12 15.04 -19.93
CA ASN A 319 17.91 13.60 -19.86
C ASN A 319 16.65 13.21 -19.08
N LEU A 320 16.05 14.17 -18.36
CA LEU A 320 14.79 13.99 -17.63
C LEU A 320 13.56 14.26 -18.50
N THR A 321 13.74 14.63 -19.77
CA THR A 321 12.64 14.82 -20.73
C THR A 321 11.83 13.53 -20.84
N GLY A 322 10.52 13.60 -20.55
CA GLY A 322 9.63 12.43 -20.58
C GLY A 322 9.74 11.50 -19.36
N VAL A 323 10.48 11.89 -18.32
CA VAL A 323 10.57 11.20 -17.03
C VAL A 323 9.88 12.03 -15.96
N LYS A 324 8.95 11.44 -15.21
CA LYS A 324 8.30 12.11 -14.08
C LYS A 324 9.08 11.84 -12.80
N VAL A 325 9.59 12.89 -12.17
CA VAL A 325 10.34 12.78 -10.90
C VAL A 325 9.47 13.28 -9.74
N PHE A 326 9.29 12.45 -8.72
CA PHE A 326 8.71 12.82 -7.43
C PHE A 326 9.80 12.82 -6.36
N LEU A 327 9.98 13.93 -5.66
CA LEU A 327 10.93 14.04 -4.54
C LEU A 327 10.15 14.17 -3.24
N TYR A 328 10.25 13.13 -2.42
CA TYR A 328 9.64 13.03 -1.11
C TYR A 328 10.66 13.31 -0.01
N LYS A 329 10.44 14.37 0.77
CA LYS A 329 11.30 14.73 1.91
C LYS A 329 10.69 14.29 3.23
N LEU A 330 11.40 13.45 3.97
CA LEU A 330 11.06 13.06 5.35
C LEU A 330 11.72 14.02 6.35
N PRO A 331 10.98 14.61 7.29
CA PRO A 331 11.57 15.54 8.27
C PRO A 331 12.34 14.79 9.35
N GLN A 332 13.38 15.44 9.87
CA GLN A 332 14.12 15.00 11.05
C GLN A 332 13.46 15.56 12.33
N SER A 333 13.68 14.91 13.48
CA SER A 333 13.14 15.37 14.78
C SER A 333 13.60 16.79 15.18
N ASP A 334 14.73 17.25 14.65
CA ASP A 334 15.39 18.54 14.91
C ASP A 334 15.33 19.51 13.71
N ASP A 335 14.52 19.22 12.69
CA ASP A 335 14.49 19.99 11.44
C ASP A 335 13.74 21.32 11.60
N ASN A 336 14.46 22.44 11.54
CA ASN A 336 13.89 23.80 11.46
C ASN A 336 13.43 24.19 10.03
N ASN A 337 13.23 23.20 9.14
CA ASN A 337 12.77 23.36 7.75
C ASN A 337 13.69 24.22 6.86
N ILE A 338 15.00 24.17 7.11
CA ILE A 338 16.01 24.94 6.36
C ILE A 338 16.11 24.49 4.89
N PHE A 339 15.60 23.29 4.55
CA PHE A 339 15.64 22.75 3.19
C PHE A 339 15.11 23.72 2.14
N LEU A 340 13.98 24.39 2.39
CA LEU A 340 13.35 25.30 1.42
C LEU A 340 13.96 26.71 1.41
N ALA A 341 14.63 27.12 2.49
CA ALA A 341 15.07 28.50 2.68
C ALA A 341 16.35 28.87 1.89
N GLY A 342 16.98 27.92 1.20
CA GLY A 342 18.26 28.16 0.51
C GLY A 342 18.53 27.29 -0.72
N ASN A 343 17.52 26.69 -1.35
CA ASN A 343 17.72 25.80 -2.50
C ASN A 343 16.94 26.22 -3.75
N THR A 344 17.54 26.00 -4.93
CA THR A 344 16.87 26.10 -6.24
C THR A 344 16.38 24.74 -6.73
N LEU A 345 16.65 23.64 -6.00
CA LEU A 345 16.33 22.28 -6.39
C LEU A 345 14.83 22.11 -6.66
N VAL A 346 13.96 22.67 -5.82
CA VAL A 346 12.52 22.62 -6.08
C VAL A 346 12.19 23.32 -7.39
N GLN A 347 12.71 24.53 -7.64
CA GLN A 347 12.50 25.25 -8.90
C GLN A 347 13.03 24.48 -10.12
N GLN A 348 14.23 23.91 -10.03
CA GLN A 348 14.79 23.07 -11.08
C GLN A 348 13.92 21.83 -11.35
N LEU A 349 13.42 21.19 -10.29
CA LEU A 349 12.54 20.03 -10.38
C LEU A 349 11.22 20.39 -11.05
N CYS A 350 10.63 21.54 -10.69
CA CYS A 350 9.42 22.05 -11.34
C CYS A 350 9.66 22.36 -12.82
N ALA A 351 10.82 22.90 -13.18
CA ALA A 351 11.16 23.26 -14.56
C ALA A 351 11.23 22.05 -15.50
N VAL A 352 11.58 20.86 -14.98
CA VAL A 352 11.54 19.59 -15.72
C VAL A 352 10.21 18.85 -15.57
N GLY A 353 9.19 19.50 -15.02
CA GLY A 353 7.88 18.89 -14.79
C GLY A 353 7.87 17.83 -13.70
N GLY A 354 8.81 17.87 -12.74
CA GLY A 354 8.81 17.02 -11.55
C GLY A 354 7.83 17.49 -10.48
N HIS A 355 7.92 16.91 -9.27
CA HIS A 355 7.09 17.26 -8.13
C HIS A 355 7.89 17.11 -6.83
N PHE A 356 7.80 18.10 -5.95
CA PHE A 356 8.37 18.05 -4.61
C PHE A 356 7.25 17.94 -3.58
N GLU A 357 7.43 17.09 -2.57
CA GLU A 357 6.47 16.95 -1.48
C GLU A 357 7.19 16.57 -0.18
N PRO A 358 7.20 17.41 0.86
CA PRO A 358 7.60 16.93 2.18
C PRO A 358 6.54 15.95 2.72
N ILE A 359 6.90 14.98 3.54
CA ILE A 359 5.96 14.05 4.19
C ILE A 359 5.89 14.43 5.66
N LEU A 360 4.89 15.25 6.02
CA LEU A 360 4.73 15.81 7.36
C LEU A 360 3.66 15.09 8.21
N LYS A 361 2.92 14.16 7.60
CA LYS A 361 1.97 13.26 8.27
C LYS A 361 1.84 11.95 7.48
N ASN A 362 1.03 11.03 8.00
CA ASN A 362 0.57 9.83 7.27
C ASN A 362 1.67 8.80 6.94
N LEU A 363 2.81 8.79 7.65
CA LEU A 363 3.82 7.73 7.51
C LEU A 363 3.35 6.36 8.00
N GLU A 364 2.35 6.32 8.88
CA GLU A 364 1.64 5.09 9.24
C GLU A 364 0.87 4.50 8.03
N ASN A 365 0.63 5.31 7.00
CA ASN A 365 0.02 4.91 5.73
C ASN A 365 0.89 5.36 4.53
N PRO A 366 2.00 4.66 4.25
CA PRO A 366 2.98 5.11 3.26
C PRO A 366 2.42 5.35 1.86
N LEU A 367 1.41 4.57 1.45
CA LEU A 367 0.77 4.74 0.14
C LEU A 367 -0.06 6.03 0.04
N LEU A 368 -0.60 6.53 1.16
CA LEU A 368 -1.27 7.83 1.18
C LEU A 368 -0.25 8.97 1.07
N ALA A 369 0.95 8.81 1.64
CA ALA A 369 2.04 9.77 1.47
C ALA A 369 2.50 9.89 -0.01
N LEU A 370 2.19 8.89 -0.85
CA LEU A 370 2.47 8.89 -2.29
C LEU A 370 1.26 9.33 -3.14
N HIS A 371 0.26 10.02 -2.57
CA HIS A 371 -0.99 10.35 -3.30
C HIS A 371 -0.78 11.12 -4.60
N LYS A 372 0.22 11.99 -4.71
CA LYS A 372 0.53 12.70 -5.96
C LYS A 372 1.07 11.78 -7.07
N TYR A 373 1.82 10.74 -6.70
CA TYR A 373 2.23 9.71 -7.65
C TYR A 373 1.00 8.96 -8.20
N PHE A 374 0.07 8.54 -7.32
CA PHE A 374 -1.17 7.89 -7.76
C PHE A 374 -2.07 8.82 -8.59
N SER A 375 -2.17 10.09 -8.21
CA SER A 375 -2.94 11.10 -8.93
C SER A 375 -2.41 11.34 -10.34
N TYR A 376 -1.08 11.36 -10.51
CA TYR A 376 -0.44 11.46 -11.82
C TYR A 376 -0.79 10.27 -12.72
N LEU A 377 -0.63 9.04 -12.21
CA LEU A 377 -0.92 7.83 -12.98
C LEU A 377 -2.42 7.73 -13.33
N ALA A 378 -3.30 8.08 -12.39
CA ALA A 378 -4.74 8.06 -12.62
C ALA A 378 -5.16 9.10 -13.67
N ASN A 379 -4.55 10.29 -13.68
CA ASN A 379 -4.79 11.28 -14.72
C ASN A 379 -4.30 10.82 -16.09
N LEU A 380 -3.11 10.21 -16.18
CA LEU A 380 -2.64 9.60 -17.42
C LEU A 380 -3.65 8.57 -17.93
N LYS A 381 -4.10 7.67 -17.04
CA LYS A 381 -5.11 6.67 -17.38
C LYS A 381 -6.40 7.32 -17.86
N ARG A 382 -6.90 8.34 -17.16
CA ARG A 382 -8.10 9.09 -17.53
C ARG A 382 -8.00 9.67 -18.94
N ILE A 383 -6.87 10.28 -19.30
CA ILE A 383 -6.67 10.84 -20.65
C ILE A 383 -6.66 9.71 -21.69
N LEU A 384 -5.89 8.64 -21.45
CA LEU A 384 -5.78 7.51 -22.37
C LEU A 384 -7.13 6.81 -22.63
N THR A 385 -8.02 6.81 -21.65
CA THR A 385 -9.33 6.14 -21.75
C THR A 385 -10.47 7.09 -22.07
N GLY A 386 -10.21 8.39 -22.24
CA GLY A 386 -11.25 9.41 -22.37
C GLY A 386 -12.18 9.49 -21.17
N GLY A 387 -11.72 9.11 -19.97
CA GLY A 387 -12.49 9.09 -18.73
C GLY A 387 -13.56 7.99 -18.66
N ARG A 388 -13.53 7.02 -19.58
CA ARG A 388 -14.51 5.92 -19.62
C ARG A 388 -14.27 4.91 -18.49
N PRO A 389 -15.33 4.24 -18.00
CA PRO A 389 -15.20 3.12 -17.07
C PRO A 389 -14.26 2.04 -17.62
N GLN A 390 -13.50 1.40 -16.74
CA GLN A 390 -12.53 0.39 -17.08
C GLN A 390 -12.98 -0.98 -16.57
N TYR A 391 -12.83 -2.00 -17.40
CA TYR A 391 -13.13 -3.38 -17.04
C TYR A 391 -11.84 -4.06 -16.60
N GLY A 392 -11.81 -4.53 -15.36
CA GLY A 392 -10.73 -5.36 -14.84
C GLY A 392 -10.69 -6.71 -15.54
N TYR A 393 -9.53 -7.35 -15.50
CA TYR A 393 -9.38 -8.75 -15.89
C TYR A 393 -10.13 -9.66 -14.91
N VAL A 394 -10.19 -10.96 -15.21
CA VAL A 394 -10.80 -11.95 -14.34
C VAL A 394 -9.84 -12.26 -13.18
N TYR A 395 -10.29 -12.09 -11.94
CA TYR A 395 -9.50 -12.42 -10.76
C TYR A 395 -10.38 -13.01 -9.65
N GLN A 396 -9.77 -13.63 -8.64
CA GLN A 396 -10.51 -14.17 -7.50
C GLN A 396 -10.90 -13.06 -6.52
N ASP A 397 -12.15 -13.07 -6.06
CA ASP A 397 -12.59 -12.14 -5.04
C ASP A 397 -11.81 -12.35 -3.73
N PHE A 398 -11.43 -11.25 -3.06
CA PHE A 398 -10.68 -11.32 -1.80
C PHE A 398 -11.49 -12.04 -0.72
N GLU A 399 -12.79 -11.78 -0.68
CA GLU A 399 -13.72 -12.39 0.28
C GLU A 399 -14.11 -13.81 -0.13
N GLN A 400 -13.67 -14.23 -1.33
CA GLN A 400 -13.94 -15.54 -1.94
C GLN A 400 -15.43 -15.86 -1.99
N ILE A 401 -16.26 -14.82 -2.14
CA ILE A 401 -17.68 -14.95 -2.42
C ILE A 401 -17.76 -15.26 -3.92
N GLY A 402 -18.42 -16.33 -4.34
CA GLY A 402 -18.69 -16.55 -5.76
C GLY A 402 -17.49 -16.75 -6.71
N GLY A 403 -16.29 -17.04 -6.21
CA GLY A 403 -15.14 -17.45 -7.02
C GLY A 403 -14.50 -16.32 -7.86
N ASN A 404 -14.50 -16.49 -9.19
CA ASN A 404 -13.91 -15.54 -10.13
C ASN A 404 -14.85 -14.37 -10.40
N ILE A 405 -14.30 -13.16 -10.41
CA ILE A 405 -15.03 -11.92 -10.61
C ILE A 405 -14.40 -11.05 -11.68
N ILE A 406 -15.20 -10.14 -12.21
CA ILE A 406 -14.75 -8.97 -12.95
C ILE A 406 -15.23 -7.73 -12.20
N THR A 407 -14.51 -6.62 -12.36
CA THR A 407 -14.91 -5.37 -11.74
C THR A 407 -14.86 -4.25 -12.76
N VAL A 408 -15.94 -3.48 -12.83
CA VAL A 408 -16.00 -2.24 -13.58
C VAL A 408 -15.62 -1.10 -12.65
N THR A 409 -14.59 -0.33 -12.99
CA THR A 409 -14.06 0.73 -12.13
C THR A 409 -13.98 2.08 -12.81
N LYS A 410 -14.01 3.14 -11.99
CA LYS A 410 -13.74 4.51 -12.43
C LYS A 410 -13.04 5.31 -11.33
N PRO A 411 -11.94 5.98 -11.65
CA PRO A 411 -11.30 6.90 -10.71
C PRO A 411 -12.18 8.14 -10.48
N ALA A 412 -12.23 8.61 -9.25
CA ALA A 412 -12.85 9.87 -8.85
C ALA A 412 -11.77 10.92 -8.58
N PHE A 413 -11.95 12.12 -9.11
CA PHE A 413 -11.00 13.21 -8.98
C PHE A 413 -11.63 14.40 -8.25
N SER A 414 -10.80 15.18 -7.57
CA SER A 414 -11.18 16.50 -7.08
C SER A 414 -11.24 17.50 -8.22
N ASP A 415 -11.82 18.67 -7.97
CA ASP A 415 -11.84 19.77 -8.94
C ASP A 415 -10.42 20.25 -9.30
N ALA A 416 -9.46 20.08 -8.38
CA ALA A 416 -8.04 20.34 -8.61
C ALA A 416 -7.34 19.24 -9.46
N GLY A 417 -8.05 18.16 -9.79
CA GLY A 417 -7.55 17.05 -10.59
C GLY A 417 -6.77 15.99 -9.78
N ASP A 418 -6.81 16.02 -8.45
CA ASP A 418 -6.18 14.98 -7.62
C ASP A 418 -7.08 13.75 -7.49
N LEU A 419 -6.49 12.56 -7.39
CA LEU A 419 -7.24 11.33 -7.20
C LEU A 419 -7.79 11.27 -5.77
N ILE A 420 -9.12 11.24 -5.65
CA ILE A 420 -9.81 11.04 -4.37
C ILE A 420 -9.85 9.55 -4.04
N GLY A 421 -10.18 8.71 -5.04
CA GLY A 421 -10.37 7.29 -4.86
C GLY A 421 -10.88 6.60 -6.12
N VAL A 422 -11.31 5.34 -5.96
CA VAL A 422 -11.83 4.52 -7.05
C VAL A 422 -13.18 3.95 -6.67
N ALA A 423 -14.15 4.19 -7.55
CA ALA A 423 -15.46 3.57 -7.56
C ALA A 423 -15.40 2.24 -8.29
N GLY A 424 -16.16 1.24 -7.81
CA GLY A 424 -16.23 -0.05 -8.49
C GLY A 424 -17.55 -0.80 -8.30
N ILE A 425 -17.86 -1.65 -9.28
CA ILE A 425 -18.94 -2.64 -9.24
C ILE A 425 -18.36 -4.00 -9.56
N THR A 426 -18.47 -4.94 -8.62
CA THR A 426 -18.10 -6.34 -8.80
C THR A 426 -19.24 -7.11 -9.44
N ILE A 427 -18.91 -7.90 -10.46
CA ILE A 427 -19.80 -8.84 -11.15
C ILE A 427 -19.17 -10.23 -11.07
N TYR A 428 -19.92 -11.20 -10.55
CA TYR A 428 -19.47 -12.59 -10.50
C TYR A 428 -19.60 -13.23 -11.88
N ILE A 429 -18.53 -13.89 -12.33
CA ILE A 429 -18.49 -14.43 -13.70
C ILE A 429 -19.55 -15.49 -13.94
N GLU A 430 -19.95 -16.21 -12.89
CA GLU A 430 -20.93 -17.29 -12.96
C GLU A 430 -22.32 -16.78 -13.35
N VAL A 431 -22.63 -15.51 -13.04
CA VAL A 431 -23.88 -14.85 -13.44
C VAL A 431 -23.95 -14.63 -14.96
N LEU A 432 -22.80 -14.61 -15.64
CA LEU A 432 -22.74 -14.38 -17.09
C LEU A 432 -23.19 -15.60 -17.91
N GLY A 433 -23.32 -16.78 -17.29
CA GLY A 433 -23.77 -18.01 -17.93
C GLY A 433 -23.01 -18.31 -19.22
N ASN A 434 -23.71 -18.39 -20.34
CA ASN A 434 -23.11 -18.72 -21.65
C ASN A 434 -22.13 -17.65 -22.19
N LEU A 435 -22.05 -16.46 -21.56
CA LEU A 435 -21.13 -15.39 -21.97
C LEU A 435 -19.76 -15.47 -21.29
N THR A 436 -19.59 -16.34 -20.28
CA THR A 436 -18.36 -16.43 -19.48
C THR A 436 -17.10 -16.59 -20.33
N ASP A 437 -17.09 -17.50 -21.30
CA ASP A 437 -15.91 -17.76 -22.12
C ASP A 437 -15.57 -16.58 -23.04
N ALA A 438 -16.58 -15.98 -23.65
CA ALA A 438 -16.42 -14.82 -24.53
C ALA A 438 -15.88 -13.60 -23.76
N VAL A 439 -16.45 -13.32 -22.58
CA VAL A 439 -16.01 -12.23 -21.71
C VAL A 439 -14.60 -12.49 -21.19
N THR A 440 -14.30 -13.70 -20.73
CA THR A 440 -12.97 -14.07 -20.24
C THR A 440 -11.91 -13.94 -21.33
N GLN A 441 -12.19 -14.43 -22.55
CA GLN A 441 -11.26 -14.32 -23.67
C GLN A 441 -11.00 -12.86 -24.05
N ALA A 442 -12.06 -12.03 -24.09
CA ALA A 442 -11.90 -10.64 -24.43
C ALA A 442 -11.14 -9.84 -23.36
N LEU A 443 -11.38 -10.12 -22.07
CA LEU A 443 -10.67 -9.45 -20.98
C LEU A 443 -9.21 -9.88 -20.87
N ARG A 444 -8.85 -11.12 -21.23
CA ARG A 444 -7.45 -11.56 -21.31
C ARG A 444 -6.62 -10.72 -22.28
N SER A 445 -7.21 -10.28 -23.39
CA SER A 445 -6.53 -9.41 -24.35
C SER A 445 -6.27 -7.99 -23.81
N ARG A 446 -6.93 -7.60 -22.71
CA ARG A 446 -6.82 -6.29 -22.05
C ARG A 446 -5.83 -6.27 -20.87
N ILE A 447 -5.18 -7.41 -20.56
CA ILE A 447 -4.20 -7.54 -19.46
C ILE A 447 -2.95 -6.68 -19.70
N THR A 448 -2.71 -6.23 -20.92
CA THR A 448 -1.64 -5.27 -21.19
C THR A 448 -2.07 -3.89 -20.70
N ALA A 449 -1.41 -3.43 -19.63
CA ALA A 449 -1.49 -2.07 -19.16
C ALA A 449 -1.51 -1.12 -20.36
N SER A 450 -2.56 -0.28 -20.47
CA SER A 450 -2.82 0.54 -21.66
C SER A 450 -1.52 1.13 -22.19
N ALA A 451 -1.14 0.74 -23.42
CA ALA A 451 0.13 1.12 -24.01
C ALA A 451 0.29 2.64 -23.91
N TYR A 452 1.34 3.08 -23.22
CA TYR A 452 1.57 4.49 -22.98
C TYR A 452 2.16 5.11 -24.24
N ASN A 453 1.54 6.18 -24.74
CA ASN A 453 2.08 6.99 -25.82
C ASN A 453 2.77 8.23 -25.22
N ALA A 454 4.06 8.41 -25.50
CA ALA A 454 4.87 9.51 -24.97
C ALA A 454 4.29 10.92 -25.29
N SER A 455 3.52 11.07 -26.37
CA SER A 455 2.83 12.32 -26.71
C SER A 455 1.67 12.67 -25.76
N THR A 456 1.16 11.70 -24.99
CA THR A 456 0.07 11.91 -24.02
C THR A 456 0.59 12.43 -22.68
N ALA A 457 1.83 12.13 -22.31
CA ALA A 457 2.43 12.64 -21.07
C ALA A 457 2.73 14.14 -21.11
N THR A 458 2.99 14.69 -22.29
CA THR A 458 3.08 16.15 -22.50
C THR A 458 1.74 16.86 -22.31
N GLN A 459 0.60 16.14 -22.25
CA GLN A 459 -0.70 16.71 -21.91
C GLN A 459 -1.04 16.63 -20.42
N VAL A 460 -0.45 15.68 -19.67
CA VAL A 460 -0.48 15.70 -18.20
C VAL A 460 0.62 16.64 -17.70
N ILE A 461 0.52 17.91 -18.10
CA ILE A 461 1.30 18.96 -17.46
C ILE A 461 0.62 19.19 -16.11
N LEU A 462 1.18 18.60 -15.05
CA LEU A 462 1.08 19.24 -13.74
C LEU A 462 1.80 20.58 -13.95
N THR A 463 1.03 21.63 -14.23
CA THR A 463 1.54 22.98 -14.54
C THR A 463 2.55 23.39 -13.46
N ALA A 464 3.52 24.25 -13.80
CA ALA A 464 4.50 24.75 -12.82
C ALA A 464 3.85 25.33 -11.54
N ALA A 465 2.58 25.75 -11.62
CA ALA A 465 1.72 26.15 -10.49
C ALA A 465 1.39 25.02 -9.48
N ASN A 466 1.49 23.74 -9.87
CA ASN A 466 1.19 22.55 -9.04
C ASN A 466 2.44 21.85 -8.49
N CYS A 467 3.63 22.44 -8.68
CA CYS A 467 4.83 21.98 -8.02
C CYS A 467 4.77 22.48 -6.56
N SER A 468 4.24 21.64 -5.67
CA SER A 468 3.91 22.06 -4.31
C SER A 468 5.18 22.35 -3.51
N ILE A 469 5.39 23.61 -3.14
CA ILE A 469 6.48 24.02 -2.22
C ILE A 469 5.99 23.89 -0.76
N VAL A 470 4.69 23.73 -0.55
CA VAL A 470 4.06 23.71 0.76
C VAL A 470 3.28 22.40 0.89
N ASN A 471 3.59 21.62 1.93
CA ASN A 471 2.54 20.76 2.48
C ASN A 471 1.65 21.64 3.33
N GLU A 472 0.50 22.03 2.82
CA GLU A 472 -0.64 22.17 3.71
C GLU A 472 -1.21 20.76 3.96
N THR A 473 -0.43 19.96 4.69
CA THR A 473 -0.95 18.76 5.37
C THR A 473 -1.89 19.11 6.53
N THR A 474 -2.11 20.41 6.77
CA THR A 474 -3.21 20.95 7.53
C THR A 474 -4.03 21.88 6.64
N TYR A 475 -4.95 21.35 5.85
CA TYR A 475 -6.16 22.13 5.58
C TYR A 475 -7.09 21.87 6.75
N SER A 476 -7.02 22.75 7.75
CA SER A 476 -8.15 22.91 8.64
C SER A 476 -9.28 23.52 7.81
N CYS A 477 -10.47 22.91 7.83
CA CYS A 477 -11.66 23.71 7.59
C CYS A 477 -11.74 24.72 8.74
N GLY A 478 -11.25 25.93 8.54
CA GLY A 478 -11.13 26.92 9.59
C GLY A 478 -11.13 28.34 9.04
N GLY A 479 -12.33 28.91 8.88
CA GLY A 479 -12.54 30.35 8.79
C GLY A 479 -13.26 30.81 7.51
N SER A 480 -14.50 31.26 7.70
CA SER A 480 -15.32 32.03 6.75
C SER A 480 -15.86 31.29 5.52
N ILE A 481 -17.17 31.04 5.57
CA ILE A 481 -18.05 30.73 4.45
C ILE A 481 -17.85 31.81 3.37
N ASN A 482 -17.21 31.47 2.25
CA ASN A 482 -17.61 31.79 0.88
C ASN A 482 -16.53 31.32 -0.12
N SER A 483 -16.97 30.47 -1.05
CA SER A 483 -16.33 30.12 -2.34
C SER A 483 -14.86 29.67 -2.34
N ASP A 484 -14.69 28.39 -2.68
CA ASP A 484 -13.55 27.75 -3.36
C ASP A 484 -12.87 26.62 -2.54
N PHE A 485 -12.96 25.41 -3.13
CA PHE A 485 -12.82 24.09 -2.51
C PHE A 485 -11.35 23.62 -2.34
N PRO A 486 -11.03 22.74 -1.36
CA PRO A 486 -9.66 22.35 -1.05
C PRO A 486 -9.16 21.03 -1.70
N SER A 487 -7.84 20.96 -1.87
CA SER A 487 -7.05 20.05 -2.73
C SER A 487 -6.42 18.84 -2.01
N ASN A 488 -7.13 18.20 -1.08
CA ASN A 488 -6.51 17.17 -0.22
C ASN A 488 -7.16 15.79 -0.21
N GLY A 489 -8.15 15.46 -1.07
CA GLY A 489 -8.84 14.16 -0.98
C GLY A 489 -9.52 13.87 0.38
N GLY A 490 -9.39 14.77 1.35
CA GLY A 490 -10.14 14.87 2.58
C GLY A 490 -11.40 15.65 2.28
N LEU A 491 -12.52 14.94 2.32
CA LEU A 491 -13.86 15.45 2.09
C LEU A 491 -14.26 16.36 3.28
N CYS A 492 -14.91 17.51 3.10
CA CYS A 492 -14.98 18.60 4.09
C CYS A 492 -15.43 18.22 5.54
N MET A 493 -14.93 18.95 6.55
CA MET A 493 -15.40 18.87 7.94
C MET A 493 -16.71 19.63 8.16
N LYS A 494 -17.61 19.03 8.94
CA LYS A 494 -18.37 19.76 9.96
C LYS A 494 -17.93 19.26 11.34
N THR A 495 -17.88 20.18 12.29
CA THR A 495 -17.22 20.07 13.59
C THR A 495 -17.87 19.04 14.50
N ASP A 496 -17.32 17.83 14.54
CA ASP A 496 -17.32 16.99 15.74
C ASP A 496 -15.92 16.42 15.97
N MET A 497 -15.18 17.07 16.88
CA MET A 497 -13.83 16.67 17.29
C MET A 497 -13.83 15.78 18.55
N THR A 498 -14.99 15.34 19.04
CA THR A 498 -15.08 14.61 20.31
C THR A 498 -15.14 13.10 20.17
N SER A 499 -15.74 12.59 19.09
CA SER A 499 -15.86 11.16 18.80
C SER A 499 -14.60 10.56 18.12
N THR A 500 -14.18 9.37 18.54
CA THR A 500 -13.07 8.62 17.91
C THR A 500 -13.54 7.89 16.66
N ILE A 501 -12.62 7.43 15.79
CA ILE A 501 -13.00 6.54 14.66
C ILE A 501 -13.75 5.31 15.17
N GLN A 502 -13.37 4.81 16.34
CA GLN A 502 -13.99 3.66 16.96
C GLN A 502 -15.48 3.90 17.27
N ASP A 503 -15.83 5.06 17.81
CA ASP A 503 -17.24 5.40 18.09
C ASP A 503 -18.10 5.44 16.81
N ILE A 504 -17.47 5.86 15.70
CA ILE A 504 -18.11 6.01 14.39
C ILE A 504 -18.35 4.66 13.70
N VAL A 505 -17.42 3.71 13.86
CA VAL A 505 -17.50 2.41 13.16
C VAL A 505 -18.09 1.30 14.01
N CYS A 506 -18.14 1.46 15.33
CA CYS A 506 -18.60 0.41 16.23
C CYS A 506 -20.10 0.47 16.57
N CYS A 507 -20.79 1.56 16.27
CA CYS A 507 -22.25 1.67 16.44
C CYS A 507 -22.77 1.35 17.86
N GLY A 508 -21.93 1.45 18.89
CA GLY A 508 -22.27 1.08 20.27
C GLY A 508 -22.29 -0.43 20.57
N VAL A 509 -21.92 -1.31 19.63
CA VAL A 509 -22.13 -2.78 19.74
C VAL A 509 -20.89 -3.65 19.54
N CYS A 510 -19.68 -3.09 19.49
CA CYS A 510 -18.47 -3.90 19.28
C CYS A 510 -17.78 -4.30 20.59
N SER A 511 -17.53 -5.60 20.79
CA SER A 511 -16.54 -6.08 21.75
C SER A 511 -15.15 -5.83 21.18
N VAL A 512 -14.36 -4.98 21.85
CA VAL A 512 -13.00 -4.65 21.46
C VAL A 512 -12.13 -5.89 21.59
N ARG A 513 -11.88 -6.62 20.50
CA ARG A 513 -10.58 -7.29 20.36
C ARG A 513 -9.59 -6.17 20.15
N GLY A 514 -8.93 -5.76 21.23
CA GLY A 514 -7.86 -4.79 21.17
C GLY A 514 -6.92 -5.18 20.03
N SER A 515 -6.41 -4.18 19.30
CA SER A 515 -5.37 -4.39 18.29
C SER A 515 -4.43 -5.48 18.80
N HIS A 516 -4.06 -6.44 17.96
CA HIS A 516 -2.84 -7.22 18.20
C HIS A 516 -1.66 -6.22 18.22
N ARG A 517 -1.53 -5.44 19.30
CA ARG A 517 -0.24 -5.18 19.88
C ARG A 517 0.31 -6.57 20.05
N LEU A 518 1.40 -6.90 19.35
CA LEU A 518 2.30 -7.91 19.86
C LEU A 518 2.51 -7.55 21.33
N GLY A 519 1.80 -8.25 22.21
CA GLY A 519 1.70 -7.86 23.59
C GLY A 519 3.11 -7.88 24.14
N SER A 520 3.43 -6.92 25.02
CA SER A 520 4.66 -6.88 25.81
C SER A 520 4.95 -8.20 26.56
N LYS A 521 4.02 -9.16 26.56
CA LYS A 521 4.20 -10.55 27.01
C LYS A 521 5.09 -11.40 26.09
N VAL A 522 5.22 -11.11 24.80
CA VAL A 522 6.20 -11.80 23.92
C VAL A 522 7.61 -11.27 24.18
N ILE A 523 7.75 -9.97 24.45
CA ILE A 523 9.04 -9.37 24.86
C ILE A 523 9.43 -9.83 26.28
N ALA A 524 8.48 -10.01 27.20
CA ALA A 524 8.76 -10.61 28.50
C ALA A 524 9.12 -12.12 28.39
N GLY A 525 8.45 -12.87 27.51
CA GLY A 525 8.76 -14.28 27.27
C GLY A 525 10.13 -14.50 26.63
N VAL A 526 10.52 -13.64 25.68
CA VAL A 526 11.84 -13.68 25.05
C VAL A 526 12.92 -13.15 25.99
N ALA A 527 12.66 -12.10 26.78
CA ALA A 527 13.63 -11.61 27.77
C ALA A 527 13.89 -12.61 28.90
N VAL A 528 12.85 -13.28 29.41
CA VAL A 528 12.99 -14.31 30.47
C VAL A 528 13.59 -15.61 29.91
N GLY A 529 13.20 -16.01 28.70
CA GLY A 529 13.79 -17.17 28.00
C GLY A 529 15.27 -16.96 27.66
N SER A 530 15.64 -15.75 27.20
CA SER A 530 17.04 -15.40 26.92
C SER A 530 17.88 -15.29 28.21
N LEU A 531 17.34 -14.77 29.31
CA LEU A 531 18.07 -14.74 30.59
C LEU A 531 18.29 -16.15 31.17
N LEU A 532 17.30 -17.02 31.11
CA LEU A 532 17.44 -18.42 31.54
C LEU A 532 18.41 -19.19 30.63
N GLY A 533 18.35 -18.98 29.31
CA GLY A 533 19.30 -19.56 28.37
C GLY A 533 20.75 -19.11 28.62
N LEU A 534 20.96 -17.83 28.91
CA LEU A 534 22.28 -17.28 29.22
C LEU A 534 22.81 -17.81 30.56
N LEU A 535 21.95 -17.95 31.58
CA LEU A 535 22.33 -18.55 32.86
C LEU A 535 22.71 -20.03 32.71
N VAL A 536 21.99 -20.79 31.90
CA VAL A 536 22.33 -22.20 31.61
C VAL A 536 23.66 -22.30 30.87
N LEU A 537 23.92 -21.44 29.88
CA LEU A 537 25.20 -21.42 29.15
C LEU A 537 26.37 -21.02 30.05
N VAL A 538 26.19 -20.05 30.95
CA VAL A 538 27.20 -19.68 31.96
C VAL A 538 27.44 -20.84 32.92
N PHE A 539 26.38 -21.53 33.37
CA PHE A 539 26.52 -22.68 34.27
C PHE A 539 27.26 -23.85 33.60
N ILE A 540 26.95 -24.15 32.34
CA ILE A 540 27.67 -25.16 31.54
C ILE A 540 29.13 -24.73 31.33
N GLY A 541 29.39 -23.46 31.05
CA GLY A 541 30.74 -22.90 30.92
C GLY A 541 31.55 -23.04 32.22
N VAL A 542 30.95 -22.74 33.37
CA VAL A 542 31.60 -22.86 34.70
C VAL A 542 31.86 -24.32 35.06
N LEU A 543 30.92 -25.23 34.79
CA LEU A 543 31.11 -26.66 35.01
C LEU A 543 32.18 -27.24 34.07
N GLY A 544 32.18 -26.84 32.81
CA GLY A 544 33.21 -27.20 31.82
C GLY A 544 34.58 -26.71 32.23
N TRP A 545 34.69 -25.46 32.70
CA TRP A 545 35.96 -24.88 33.16
C TRP A 545 36.48 -25.56 34.44
N ARG A 546 35.59 -25.89 35.40
CA ARG A 546 35.95 -26.68 36.59
C ARG A 546 36.41 -28.09 36.21
N GLY A 547 35.76 -28.73 35.24
CA GLY A 547 36.16 -30.03 34.70
C GLY A 547 37.53 -29.98 34.02
N TYR A 548 37.77 -28.95 33.20
CA TYR A 548 39.05 -28.71 32.54
C TYR A 548 40.18 -28.49 33.56
N ARG A 549 39.94 -27.68 34.60
CA ARG A 549 40.92 -27.43 35.67
C ARG A 549 41.28 -28.72 36.42
N LYS A 550 40.29 -29.54 36.79
CA LYS A 550 40.55 -30.84 37.43
C LYS A 550 41.31 -31.81 36.53
N ARG A 551 41.06 -31.80 35.22
CA ARG A 551 41.84 -32.61 34.28
C ARG A 551 43.28 -32.12 34.20
N LYS A 552 43.50 -30.81 34.11
CA LYS A 552 44.84 -30.20 34.09
C LYS A 552 45.64 -30.50 35.36
N GLU A 553 44.99 -30.46 36.52
CA GLU A 553 45.60 -30.84 37.80
C GLU A 553 45.99 -32.33 37.81
N LYS A 554 45.14 -33.22 37.29
CA LYS A 554 45.49 -34.65 37.12
C LYS A 554 46.64 -34.88 36.14
N THR A 555 46.68 -34.16 35.01
CA THR A 555 47.79 -34.31 34.04
C THR A 555 49.10 -33.75 34.58
N ALA A 556 49.04 -32.71 35.43
CA ALA A 556 50.22 -32.20 36.13
C ALA A 556 50.74 -33.21 37.17
N GLU A 557 49.85 -33.87 37.91
CA GLU A 557 50.21 -34.91 38.88
C GLU A 557 50.78 -36.18 38.21
N GLU A 558 50.27 -36.55 37.02
CA GLU A 558 50.83 -37.63 36.20
C GLU A 558 52.20 -37.27 35.59
N ALA A 559 52.41 -36.02 35.17
CA ALA A 559 53.69 -35.54 34.67
C ALA A 559 54.78 -35.51 35.77
N GLU A 560 54.39 -35.22 37.02
CA GLU A 560 55.30 -35.24 38.16
C GLU A 560 55.69 -36.66 38.59
N ARG A 561 54.78 -37.64 38.48
CA ARG A 561 55.13 -39.07 38.68
C ARG A 561 56.10 -39.61 37.64
N ILE A 562 56.02 -39.17 36.39
CA ILE A 562 56.95 -39.57 35.33
C ILE A 562 58.35 -38.99 35.57
N ASN A 563 58.45 -37.82 36.21
CA ASN A 563 59.73 -37.19 36.53
C ASN A 563 60.43 -37.73 37.79
N ASN A 564 59.72 -38.46 38.66
CA ASN A 564 60.28 -39.06 39.88
C ASN A 564 60.72 -40.53 39.75
N PHE A 565 60.83 -41.05 38.52
CA PHE A 565 61.49 -42.34 38.31
C PHE A 565 63.02 -42.19 38.43
N PRO A 566 63.70 -43.01 39.26
CA PRO A 566 65.15 -43.02 39.36
C PRO A 566 65.82 -43.36 38.02
N GLY A 567 66.96 -42.70 37.78
CA GLY A 567 67.59 -42.47 36.48
C GLY A 567 68.19 -43.66 35.73
N ASP A 568 67.80 -44.92 36.00
CA ASP A 568 68.37 -46.10 35.34
C ASP A 568 67.45 -46.78 34.30
N VAL A 569 66.34 -46.15 33.90
CA VAL A 569 65.44 -46.67 32.84
C VAL A 569 65.20 -45.66 31.69
N LYS A 570 65.90 -44.51 31.68
CA LYS A 570 65.71 -43.49 30.63
C LYS A 570 66.39 -43.79 29.29
N ASP A 571 67.33 -44.72 29.24
CA ASP A 571 68.07 -44.99 27.99
C ASP A 571 67.44 -46.07 27.08
N ASN A 572 66.39 -46.78 27.51
CA ASN A 572 65.79 -47.85 26.70
C ASN A 572 64.48 -47.50 25.97
N PHE A 573 63.92 -46.29 26.15
CA PHE A 573 62.66 -45.89 25.48
C PHE A 573 62.84 -44.96 24.26
N GLY A 574 64.08 -44.61 23.89
CA GLY A 574 64.39 -43.74 22.75
C GLY A 574 64.31 -44.40 21.36
N LEU A 575 64.00 -45.70 21.26
CA LEU A 575 64.11 -46.47 20.00
C LEU A 575 62.79 -47.03 19.43
N LEU A 576 61.61 -46.64 19.96
CA LEU A 576 60.30 -47.12 19.47
C LEU A 576 59.27 -46.01 19.19
N ARG A 577 59.71 -44.86 18.66
CA ARG A 577 58.82 -43.89 17.98
C ARG A 577 59.47 -43.34 16.71
N ARG A 578 59.57 -44.21 15.71
CA ARG A 578 59.22 -43.85 14.32
C ARG A 578 57.96 -44.62 13.97
#